data_AF-A0A1N7IG77-F1
#
_entry.id   AF-A0A1N7IG77-F1
#
_cell.length_a   1.000
_cell.length_b   1.000
_cell.length_c   1.000
_cell.angle_alpha   90.00
_cell.angle_beta   90.00
_cell.angle_gamma   90.00
#
_symmetry.space_group_name_H-M   'P 1'
#
loop_
_entity.id
_entity.type
_entity.pdbx_description
1 polymer ?
#
loop_
_entity_poly.entity_id
_entity_poly.type
_entity_poly.pdbx_seq_one_letter_code
_entity_poly.pdbx_strand_id
1 'polypeptide(L)'
;MKYVRWIILFIVFIGLVLYVTNEETKEYDKQNQALKNGVVFEGLITGIKKSNNHSFGVLTLSVFKSNFKEFSEELKEGMYPYQIKDKKAEIYLPIYMERQIGDHVQLISDRQIIYYKGKNTEDKGEVYIITDPSDIDFVKKNSIFNNH
;
A
#
# COMPACT_ATOMS: atom_id res chain seq x y z
N MET A 1 -26.04 11.11 -44.14
CA MET A 1 -25.62 10.95 -42.73
C MET A 1 -24.32 10.14 -42.65
N LYS A 2 -23.17 10.73 -43.00
CA LYS A 2 -21.90 9.98 -43.22
C LYS A 2 -21.18 9.59 -41.91
N TYR A 3 -21.56 10.19 -40.78
CA TYR A 3 -20.86 10.04 -39.50
C TYR A 3 -21.68 9.36 -38.40
N VAL A 4 -22.96 9.07 -38.63
CA VAL A 4 -23.86 8.50 -37.61
C VAL A 4 -23.36 7.14 -37.12
N ARG A 5 -22.82 6.30 -38.01
CA ARG A 5 -22.19 5.03 -37.64
C ARG A 5 -20.98 5.21 -36.72
N TRP A 6 -20.17 6.25 -36.94
CA TRP A 6 -19.01 6.56 -36.11
C TRP A 6 -19.41 7.12 -34.75
N ILE A 7 -20.47 7.94 -34.69
CA ILE A 7 -21.02 8.46 -33.44
C ILE A 7 -21.56 7.31 -32.57
N ILE A 8 -22.27 6.35 -33.16
CA ILE A 8 -22.78 5.18 -32.42
C ILE A 8 -21.63 4.33 -31.86
N LEU A 9 -20.59 4.06 -32.66
CA LEU A 9 -19.41 3.32 -32.19
C LEU A 9 -18.68 4.05 -31.07
N PHE A 10 -18.59 5.37 -31.14
CA PHE A 10 -17.95 6.19 -30.10
C PHE A 10 -18.74 6.16 -28.79
N ILE A 11 -20.07 6.21 -28.84
CA ILE A 11 -20.93 6.09 -27.64
C ILE A 11 -20.77 4.70 -27.00
N VAL A 12 -20.74 3.64 -27.82
CA VAL A 12 -20.51 2.27 -27.33
C VAL A 12 -19.12 2.15 -26.69
N PHE A 13 -18.09 2.73 -27.31
CA PHE A 13 -16.74 2.75 -26.76
C PHE A 13 -16.68 3.49 -25.42
N ILE A 14 -17.28 4.68 -25.31
CA ILE A 14 -17.39 5.42 -24.05
C ILE A 14 -18.11 4.57 -23.00
N GLY A 15 -19.23 3.94 -23.35
CA GLY A 15 -19.99 3.07 -22.45
C GLY A 15 -19.14 1.90 -21.92
N LEU A 16 -18.34 1.28 -22.78
CA LEU A 16 -17.45 0.18 -22.41
C LEU A 16 -16.30 0.65 -21.50
N VAL A 17 -15.67 1.78 -21.80
CA VAL A 17 -14.63 2.38 -20.96
C VAL A 17 -15.18 2.72 -19.57
N LEU A 18 -16.36 3.32 -19.49
CA LEU A 18 -17.02 3.62 -18.22
C LEU A 18 -17.42 2.36 -17.45
N TYR A 19 -17.79 1.27 -18.14
CA TYR A 19 -18.12 0.01 -17.49
C TYR A 19 -16.90 -0.61 -16.82
N VAL A 20 -15.79 -0.76 -17.56
CA VAL A 20 -14.56 -1.39 -17.08
C VAL A 20 -13.97 -0.60 -15.90
N THR A 21 -13.86 0.72 -16.03
CA THR A 21 -13.32 1.59 -14.97
C THR A 21 -14.15 1.55 -13.67
N ASN A 22 -15.47 1.38 -13.77
CA ASN A 22 -16.34 1.26 -12.59
C ASN A 22 -16.26 -0.11 -11.91
N GLU A 23 -15.92 -1.18 -12.61
CA GLU A 23 -15.72 -2.49 -11.99
C GLU A 23 -14.39 -2.55 -11.24
N GLU A 24 -13.29 -2.10 -11.86
CA GLU A 24 -11.97 -2.08 -11.22
C GLU A 24 -11.95 -1.23 -9.94
N THR A 25 -12.57 -0.05 -9.97
CA THR A 25 -12.67 0.83 -8.79
C THR A 25 -13.47 0.20 -7.66
N LYS A 26 -14.59 -0.49 -7.97
CA LYS A 26 -15.39 -1.20 -6.97
C LYS A 26 -14.64 -2.38 -6.36
N GLU A 27 -13.83 -3.08 -7.14
CA GLU A 27 -13.03 -4.21 -6.67
C GLU A 27 -11.89 -3.74 -5.77
N TYR A 28 -11.18 -2.68 -6.19
CA TYR A 28 -10.16 -2.01 -5.39
C TYR A 28 -10.73 -1.51 -4.05
N ASP A 29 -11.87 -0.83 -4.09
CA ASP A 29 -12.54 -0.34 -2.87
C ASP A 29 -12.96 -1.48 -1.95
N LYS A 30 -13.48 -2.59 -2.51
CA LYS A 30 -13.87 -3.78 -1.73
C LYS A 30 -12.68 -4.44 -1.06
N GLN A 31 -11.59 -4.66 -1.80
CA GLN A 31 -10.38 -5.28 -1.24
C GLN A 31 -9.78 -4.41 -0.13
N ASN A 32 -9.74 -3.09 -0.33
CA ASN A 32 -9.25 -2.15 0.66
C ASN A 32 -10.20 -1.91 1.84
N GLN A 33 -11.41 -2.50 1.86
CA GLN A 33 -12.23 -2.52 3.09
C GLN A 33 -11.54 -3.27 4.23
N ALA A 34 -10.70 -4.27 3.93
CA ALA A 34 -9.92 -4.99 4.94
C ALA A 34 -8.97 -4.06 5.73
N LEU A 35 -8.58 -2.93 5.15
CA LEU A 35 -7.75 -1.93 5.83
C LEU A 35 -8.50 -1.14 6.91
N LYS A 36 -9.83 -1.22 6.98
CA LYS A 36 -10.64 -0.64 8.07
C LYS A 36 -10.61 -1.50 9.34
N ASN A 37 -9.39 -1.81 9.79
CA ASN A 37 -9.10 -2.69 10.92
C ASN A 37 -8.60 -1.92 12.16
N GLY A 38 -8.63 -0.60 12.12
CA GLY A 38 -8.28 0.27 13.24
C GLY A 38 -6.79 0.41 13.52
N VAL A 39 -5.89 -0.23 12.77
CA VAL A 39 -4.44 -0.17 12.99
C VAL A 39 -3.89 1.25 12.81
N VAL A 40 -3.24 1.75 13.86
CA VAL A 40 -2.56 3.04 13.89
C VAL A 40 -1.23 2.92 14.61
N PHE A 41 -0.13 3.25 13.93
CA PHE A 41 1.19 3.25 14.54
C PHE A 41 2.10 4.34 14.00
N GLU A 42 3.10 4.67 14.79
CA GLU A 42 4.11 5.67 14.51
C GLU A 42 5.50 5.15 14.90
N GLY A 43 6.48 5.45 14.05
CA GLY A 43 7.85 4.97 14.22
C GLY A 43 8.87 5.76 13.44
N LEU A 44 10.13 5.36 13.59
CA LEU A 44 11.25 5.85 12.80
C LEU A 44 11.74 4.76 11.86
N ILE A 45 12.09 5.13 10.63
CA ILE A 45 12.69 4.20 9.66
C ILE A 45 14.05 3.74 10.18
N THR A 46 14.22 2.43 10.33
CA THR A 46 15.48 1.80 10.72
C THR A 46 16.10 0.97 9.59
N GLY A 47 15.33 0.63 8.56
CA GLY A 47 15.80 -0.16 7.43
C GLY A 47 14.96 0.09 6.19
N ILE A 48 15.60 0.02 5.02
CA ILE A 48 14.96 0.21 3.72
C ILE A 48 15.51 -0.85 2.77
N LYS A 49 14.61 -1.61 2.16
CA LYS A 49 14.93 -2.54 1.06
C LYS A 49 14.04 -2.22 -0.12
N LYS A 50 14.63 -1.75 -1.22
CA LYS A 50 13.90 -1.43 -2.47
C LYS A 50 14.01 -2.60 -3.44
N SER A 51 12.92 -2.90 -4.13
CA SER A 51 12.94 -3.77 -5.30
C SER A 51 13.72 -3.08 -6.42
N ASN A 52 14.51 -3.86 -7.16
CA ASN A 52 15.26 -3.35 -8.31
C ASN A 52 14.39 -3.20 -9.56
N ASN A 53 13.21 -3.82 -9.57
CA ASN A 53 12.38 -3.94 -10.77
C ASN A 53 11.35 -2.80 -10.89
N HIS A 54 10.90 -2.26 -9.76
CA HIS A 54 9.93 -1.17 -9.69
C HIS A 54 9.99 -0.51 -8.31
N SER A 55 9.35 0.64 -8.13
CA SER A 55 9.48 1.48 -6.93
C SER A 55 8.95 0.86 -5.62
N PHE A 56 8.66 -0.43 -5.55
CA PHE A 56 8.19 -1.13 -4.34
C PHE A 56 9.32 -1.38 -3.34
N GLY A 57 9.01 -1.43 -2.05
CA GLY A 57 9.99 -1.81 -1.04
C GLY A 57 9.42 -2.15 0.32
N VAL A 58 10.31 -2.66 1.18
CA VAL A 58 10.08 -2.96 2.59
C VAL A 58 10.75 -1.89 3.43
N LEU A 59 9.96 -1.19 4.24
CA LEU A 59 10.42 -0.26 5.26
C LEU A 59 10.34 -0.93 6.61
N THR A 60 11.47 -1.05 7.30
CA THR A 60 11.51 -1.52 8.69
C THR A 60 11.52 -0.33 9.63
N LEU A 61 10.70 -0.39 10.67
CA LEU A 61 10.49 0.70 11.61
C LEU A 61 10.78 0.27 13.06
N SER A 62 11.31 1.22 13.83
CA SER A 62 11.24 1.21 15.29
C SER A 62 9.97 1.95 15.73
N VAL A 63 9.03 1.24 16.32
CA VAL A 63 7.72 1.74 16.74
C VAL A 63 7.81 2.29 18.16
N PHE A 64 7.42 3.55 18.34
CA PHE A 64 7.33 4.18 19.65
C PHE A 64 5.88 4.43 20.10
N LYS A 65 4.91 4.38 19.18
CA LYS A 65 3.47 4.49 19.48
C LYS A 65 2.70 3.58 18.55
N SER A 66 1.84 2.74 19.11
CA SER A 66 0.93 1.88 18.36
C SER A 66 -0.28 1.55 19.23
N ASN A 67 -1.44 1.41 18.63
CA ASN A 67 -2.63 0.90 19.32
C ASN A 67 -2.72 -0.64 19.32
N PHE A 68 -1.92 -1.32 18.48
CA PHE A 68 -1.74 -2.76 18.51
C PHE A 68 -0.32 -3.13 18.93
N LYS A 69 -0.20 -4.11 19.82
CA LYS A 69 1.10 -4.69 20.17
C LYS A 69 1.63 -5.58 19.04
N GLU A 70 0.74 -6.35 18.42
CA GLU A 70 1.04 -7.25 17.32
C GLU A 70 -0.08 -7.16 16.29
N PHE A 71 0.28 -7.20 15.01
CA PHE A 71 -0.64 -7.29 13.89
C PHE A 71 0.02 -8.10 12.79
N SER A 72 -0.55 -9.25 12.47
CA SER A 72 -0.03 -10.20 11.49
C SER A 72 -1.17 -11.07 10.95
N GLU A 73 -2.19 -10.41 10.38
CA GLU A 73 -3.33 -11.10 9.80
C GLU A 73 -3.04 -11.56 8.36
N GLU A 74 -3.69 -12.64 7.96
CA GLU A 74 -3.68 -13.14 6.59
C GLU A 74 -5.00 -12.79 5.89
N LEU A 75 -4.91 -12.52 4.59
CA LEU A 75 -6.07 -12.30 3.73
C LEU A 75 -6.27 -13.52 2.83
N LYS A 76 -7.52 -13.77 2.43
CA LYS A 76 -7.82 -14.80 1.42
C LYS A 76 -7.18 -14.48 0.07
N GLU A 77 -7.14 -13.19 -0.26
CA GLU A 77 -6.54 -12.65 -1.47
C GLU A 77 -5.70 -11.43 -1.11
N GLY A 78 -4.45 -11.42 -1.58
CA GLY A 78 -3.49 -10.36 -1.29
C GLY A 78 -2.82 -10.44 0.09
N MET A 79 -2.14 -9.36 0.46
CA MET A 79 -1.37 -9.22 1.69
C MET A 79 -1.56 -7.82 2.28
N TYR A 80 -1.68 -7.73 3.60
CA TYR A 80 -1.68 -6.44 4.28
C TYR A 80 -0.35 -5.70 4.05
N PRO A 81 -0.39 -4.39 3.77
CA PRO A 81 0.81 -3.60 3.48
C PRO A 81 1.63 -3.24 4.72
N TYR A 82 1.38 -3.89 5.85
CA TYR A 82 2.12 -3.69 7.10
C TYR A 82 2.00 -4.89 8.02
N GLN A 83 2.97 -5.00 8.92
CA GLN A 83 2.98 -5.98 10.01
C GLN A 83 3.61 -5.32 11.24
N ILE A 84 3.11 -5.65 12.43
CA ILE A 84 3.58 -5.07 13.70
C ILE A 84 3.92 -6.22 14.65
N LYS A 85 5.06 -6.12 15.32
CA LYS A 85 5.45 -7.00 16.41
C LYS A 85 6.23 -6.23 17.47
N ASP A 86 5.60 -6.02 18.62
CA ASP A 86 6.12 -5.22 19.73
C ASP A 86 6.53 -3.81 19.29
N LYS A 87 7.82 -3.49 19.41
CA LYS A 87 8.42 -2.18 19.05
C LYS A 87 8.99 -2.16 17.64
N LYS A 88 8.61 -3.13 16.80
CA LYS A 88 9.03 -3.21 15.41
C LYS A 88 7.81 -3.29 14.50
N ALA A 89 7.89 -2.65 13.36
CA ALA A 89 6.91 -2.79 12.30
C ALA A 89 7.60 -2.86 10.95
N GLU A 90 6.90 -3.41 9.98
CA GLU A 90 7.26 -3.32 8.57
C GLU A 90 6.10 -2.71 7.79
N ILE A 91 6.45 -1.96 6.74
CA ILE A 91 5.52 -1.42 5.76
C ILE A 91 6.00 -1.85 4.38
N TYR A 92 5.05 -2.26 3.55
CA TYR A 92 5.27 -2.86 2.25
C TYR A 92 4.52 -2.01 1.20
N LEU A 93 5.15 -0.94 0.73
CA LEU A 93 4.52 0.01 -0.19
C LEU A 93 5.54 0.59 -1.17
N PRO A 94 5.09 1.21 -2.27
CA PRO A 94 5.97 1.97 -3.13
C PRO A 94 6.68 3.11 -2.40
N ILE A 95 7.97 3.24 -2.67
CA ILE A 95 8.88 4.23 -2.14
C ILE A 95 9.26 5.18 -3.28
N TYR A 96 8.34 6.11 -3.60
CA TYR A 96 8.50 7.06 -4.71
C TYR A 96 9.51 8.17 -4.45
N MET A 97 9.65 8.59 -3.19
CA MET A 97 10.63 9.58 -2.76
C MET A 97 11.78 8.90 -2.01
N GLU A 98 12.96 9.53 -2.01
CA GLU A 98 14.09 9.06 -1.20
C GLU A 98 13.75 9.17 0.29
N ARG A 99 13.30 8.05 0.86
CA ARG A 99 13.21 7.84 2.30
C ARG A 99 14.59 7.61 2.88
N GLN A 100 14.81 8.13 4.08
CA GLN A 100 16.05 7.97 4.80
C GLN A 100 15.82 7.29 6.15
N ILE A 101 16.85 6.60 6.62
CA ILE A 101 16.87 6.07 7.99
C ILE A 101 16.77 7.26 8.95
N GLY A 102 15.87 7.15 9.93
CA GLY A 102 15.56 8.21 10.88
C GLY A 102 14.34 9.07 10.51
N ASP A 103 13.78 8.92 9.30
CA ASP A 103 12.52 9.59 8.95
C ASP A 103 11.38 9.06 9.83
N HIS A 104 10.46 9.96 10.20
CA HIS A 104 9.26 9.62 10.94
C HIS A 104 8.16 9.12 9.99
N VAL A 105 7.46 8.09 10.43
CA VAL A 105 6.36 7.47 9.70
C VAL A 105 5.16 7.32 10.62
N GLN A 106 3.97 7.65 10.12
CA GLN A 106 2.70 7.38 10.76
C GLN A 106 1.76 6.68 9.77
N LEU A 107 1.21 5.53 10.16
CA LEU A 107 0.21 4.82 9.37
C LEU A 107 -1.14 4.86 10.07
N ILE A 108 -2.21 5.15 9.33
CA ILE A 108 -3.60 5.12 9.79
C ILE A 108 -4.41 4.28 8.82
N SER A 109 -4.67 3.01 9.17
CA SER A 109 -5.24 2.03 8.24
C SER A 109 -6.68 2.36 7.83
N ASP A 110 -7.53 2.78 8.78
CA ASP A 110 -8.93 3.16 8.51
C ASP A 110 -9.06 4.31 7.50
N ARG A 111 -8.04 5.16 7.43
CA ARG A 111 -7.97 6.27 6.49
C ARG A 111 -7.18 5.93 5.23
N GLN A 112 -6.59 4.74 5.16
CA GLN A 112 -5.74 4.27 4.07
C GLN A 112 -4.62 5.26 3.74
N ILE A 113 -4.07 5.91 4.77
CA ILE A 113 -3.05 6.95 4.61
C ILE A 113 -1.82 6.61 5.44
N ILE A 114 -0.68 6.89 4.84
CA ILE A 114 0.62 6.90 5.49
C ILE A 114 1.22 8.30 5.37
N TYR A 115 1.74 8.83 6.47
CA TYR A 115 2.47 10.09 6.52
C TYR A 115 3.95 9.79 6.69
N TYR A 116 4.76 10.56 5.98
CA TYR A 116 6.20 10.54 6.07
C TYR A 116 6.71 11.93 6.40
N LYS A 117 7.62 12.01 7.35
CA LYS A 117 8.26 13.26 7.75
C LYS A 117 9.76 13.05 7.87
N GLY A 118 10.46 13.51 6.85
CA GLY A 118 11.92 13.61 6.85
C GLY A 118 12.42 14.94 7.40
N LYS A 119 13.72 15.17 7.31
CA LYS A 119 14.36 16.39 7.85
C LYS A 119 13.83 17.68 7.20
N ASN A 120 13.60 17.65 5.88
CA ASN A 120 13.19 18.81 5.08
C ASN A 120 11.96 18.52 4.20
N THR A 121 11.35 17.34 4.36
CA THR A 121 10.27 16.86 3.52
C THR A 121 9.14 16.32 4.37
N GLU A 122 7.91 16.62 3.98
CA GLU A 122 6.71 16.04 4.55
C GLU A 122 5.79 15.68 3.40
N ASP A 123 5.28 14.46 3.41
CA ASP A 123 4.41 13.96 2.38
C ASP A 123 3.53 12.83 2.89
N LYS A 124 2.57 12.43 2.07
CA LYS A 124 1.64 11.36 2.37
C LYS A 124 1.53 10.42 1.19
N GLY A 125 1.35 9.14 1.50
CA GLY A 125 1.03 8.10 0.54
C GLY A 125 -0.31 7.44 0.86
N GLU A 126 -0.76 6.65 -0.09
CA GLU A 126 -1.92 5.78 0.06
C GLU A 126 -1.47 4.40 0.53
N VAL A 127 -2.29 3.77 1.37
CA VAL A 127 -2.10 2.43 1.89
C VAL A 127 -3.13 1.53 1.23
N TYR A 128 -2.69 0.47 0.58
CA TYR A 128 -3.56 -0.44 -0.16
C TYR A 128 -3.11 -1.89 -0.01
N ILE A 129 -4.03 -2.84 -0.15
CA ILE A 129 -3.73 -4.28 -0.12
C ILE A 129 -2.81 -4.63 -1.29
N ILE A 130 -1.74 -5.37 -1.00
CA ILE A 130 -0.81 -5.83 -2.03
C ILE A 130 -1.41 -7.06 -2.70
N THR A 131 -1.63 -6.98 -4.00
CA THR A 131 -2.16 -8.08 -4.81
C THR A 131 -1.16 -8.58 -5.86
N ASP A 132 -0.13 -7.80 -6.18
CA ASP A 132 0.90 -8.20 -7.14
C ASP A 132 1.75 -9.35 -6.56
N PRO A 133 1.80 -10.53 -7.22
CA PRO A 133 2.58 -11.67 -6.74
C PRO A 133 4.08 -11.37 -6.60
N SER A 134 4.64 -10.53 -7.47
CA SER A 134 6.06 -10.17 -7.43
C SER A 134 6.40 -9.32 -6.20
N ASP A 135 5.49 -8.45 -5.78
CA ASP A 135 5.61 -7.67 -4.54
C ASP A 135 5.49 -8.56 -3.31
N ILE A 136 4.52 -9.46 -3.30
CA ILE A 136 4.33 -10.43 -2.22
C ILE A 136 5.60 -11.30 -2.07
N ASP A 137 6.17 -11.79 -3.18
CA ASP A 137 7.39 -12.58 -3.15
C ASP A 137 8.60 -11.75 -2.70
N PHE A 138 8.66 -10.47 -3.06
CA PHE A 138 9.69 -9.57 -2.57
C PHE A 138 9.60 -9.38 -1.05
N VAL A 139 8.39 -9.17 -0.51
CA VAL A 139 8.15 -9.11 0.94
C VAL A 139 8.57 -10.41 1.61
N LYS A 140 8.17 -11.57 1.06
CA LYS A 140 8.52 -12.89 1.60
C LYS A 140 10.03 -13.08 1.77
N LYS A 141 10.82 -12.65 0.79
CA LYS A 141 12.28 -12.77 0.79
C LYS A 141 12.99 -11.75 1.68
N ASN A 142 12.36 -10.63 2.00
CA ASN A 142 13.03 -9.47 2.59
C ASN A 142 12.52 -9.05 3.97
N SER A 143 11.33 -9.49 4.34
CA SER A 143 10.70 -9.23 5.65
C SER A 143 11.54 -9.82 6.78
N ILE A 144 11.64 -9.06 7.87
CA ILE A 144 12.27 -9.53 9.10
C ILE A 144 11.38 -10.48 9.91
N PHE A 145 10.08 -10.54 9.60
CA PHE A 145 9.10 -11.34 10.33
C PHE A 145 8.90 -12.75 9.75
N ASN A 146 9.37 -13.00 8.53
CA ASN A 146 9.30 -14.32 7.88
C ASN A 146 10.45 -15.27 8.23
N ASN A 147 11.41 -14.84 9.04
CA ASN A 147 12.48 -15.70 9.54
C ASN A 147 12.06 -16.35 10.87
N HIS A 148 11.30 -17.46 10.80
CA HIS A 148 11.35 -18.58 11.76
C HIS A 148 10.70 -19.84 11.18
#